data_AF-A0A1C5GZQ9-F1
#
_entry.id   AF-A0A1C5GZQ9-F1
#
_cell.length_a   1.000
_cell.length_b   1.000
_cell.length_c   1.000
_cell.angle_alpha   90.00
_cell.angle_beta   90.00
_cell.angle_gamma   90.00
#
_symmetry.space_group_name_H-M   'P 1'
#
loop_
_entity.id
_entity.type
_entity.pdbx_description
1 polymer ?
#
loop_
_entity_poly.entity_id
_entity_poly.type
_entity_poly.pdbx_seq_one_letter_code
_entity_poly.pdbx_strand_id
1 'polypeptide(L)'
;MPVVGTRGVDAGRGGTHAPVRLGYLPGMARYTKPELREQLKEEIRASDRGGRPGQWSARKSQLLTQEYKRHGGGFEGPKDERQKSLQRWGAEQWQTSQGDTRARRGDETGRYLPKQAWQELSPEQRRATDAKKRRASRSGRQYVANTGPASRARRDATAAVRLSELPVTEATKLVGDLDTRQLRAALKREREGKARKTLIRRLESELARR
;
A
#
# COMPACT_ATOMS: atom_id res chain seq x y z
N MET A 1 35.44 -1.05 -69.70
CA MET A 1 36.18 -0.01 -68.96
C MET A 1 35.76 -0.10 -67.49
N PRO A 2 36.74 -0.11 -66.56
CA PRO A 2 36.83 -0.96 -65.35
C PRO A 2 36.24 -0.24 -64.11
N VAL A 3 36.16 -0.77 -62.88
CA VAL A 3 37.19 -1.30 -61.95
C VAL A 3 36.43 -2.06 -60.83
N VAL A 4 36.65 -3.37 -60.58
CA VAL A 4 37.61 -4.01 -59.65
C VAL A 4 37.79 -3.32 -58.28
N GLY A 5 37.61 -4.10 -57.20
CA GLY A 5 38.04 -3.76 -55.82
C GLY A 5 37.25 -4.52 -54.74
N THR A 6 37.43 -5.84 -54.61
CA THR A 6 38.22 -6.53 -53.56
C THR A 6 37.66 -6.51 -52.12
N ARG A 7 37.51 -7.74 -51.63
CA ARG A 7 37.29 -8.24 -50.25
C ARG A 7 37.91 -7.41 -49.12
N GLY A 8 37.15 -7.33 -48.02
CA GLY A 8 37.67 -7.15 -46.67
C GLY A 8 36.79 -7.93 -45.70
N VAL A 9 37.25 -9.13 -45.31
CA VAL A 9 36.81 -9.81 -44.09
C VAL A 9 37.37 -9.03 -42.91
N ASP A 10 36.57 -8.71 -41.90
CA ASP A 10 37.11 -8.48 -40.56
C ASP A 10 36.17 -8.99 -39.48
N ALA A 11 36.81 -9.57 -38.49
CA ALA A 11 36.26 -10.46 -37.49
C ALA A 11 35.73 -9.67 -36.28
N GLY A 12 34.75 -10.28 -35.62
CA GLY A 12 34.62 -10.33 -34.16
C GLY A 12 34.77 -9.03 -33.37
N ARG A 13 33.64 -8.47 -32.94
CA ARG A 13 33.49 -8.03 -31.55
C ARG A 13 32.13 -8.48 -31.02
N GLY A 14 32.16 -9.62 -30.32
CA GLY A 14 31.12 -10.00 -29.38
C GLY A 14 31.04 -8.94 -28.30
N GLY A 15 30.09 -8.02 -28.45
CA GLY A 15 29.66 -7.14 -27.37
C GLY A 15 28.85 -7.99 -26.40
N THR A 16 29.51 -8.51 -25.37
CA THR A 16 28.85 -8.98 -24.17
C THR A 16 28.01 -7.82 -23.63
N HIS A 17 26.69 -7.90 -23.80
CA HIS A 17 25.76 -7.10 -23.03
C HIS A 17 25.87 -7.55 -21.57
N ALA A 18 26.84 -6.98 -20.86
CA ALA A 18 26.83 -7.01 -19.41
C ALA A 18 25.49 -6.38 -18.97
N PRO A 19 24.68 -7.07 -18.16
CA PRO A 19 23.48 -6.46 -17.63
C PRO A 19 23.91 -5.26 -16.81
N VAL A 20 23.36 -4.10 -17.16
CA VAL A 20 23.49 -2.86 -16.42
C VAL A 20 23.13 -3.18 -14.97
N ARG A 21 24.13 -3.21 -14.07
CA ARG A 21 23.89 -3.22 -12.63
C ARG A 21 23.21 -1.91 -12.31
N LEU A 22 21.89 -1.91 -12.33
CA LEU A 22 21.06 -0.81 -11.85
C LEU A 22 21.53 -0.52 -10.42
N GLY A 23 22.12 0.67 -10.23
CA GLY A 23 22.66 1.10 -8.95
C GLY A 23 21.64 0.92 -7.83
N TYR A 24 22.03 0.17 -6.81
CA TYR A 24 21.24 -0.15 -5.63
C TYR A 24 20.94 1.11 -4.81
N LEU A 25 19.66 1.38 -4.54
CA LEU A 25 19.24 2.43 -3.62
C LEU A 25 19.26 1.91 -2.17
N PRO A 26 19.95 2.57 -1.22
CA PRO A 26 19.92 2.19 0.18
C PRO A 26 18.51 2.41 0.77
N GLY A 27 17.98 1.39 1.47
CA GLY A 27 16.70 1.47 2.20
C GLY A 27 15.53 0.64 1.66
N MET A 28 15.73 -0.16 0.61
CA MET A 28 14.71 -1.12 0.13
C MET A 28 14.91 -2.50 0.73
N ALA A 29 13.81 -3.18 1.08
CA ALA A 29 13.86 -4.59 1.49
C ALA A 29 14.50 -5.42 0.37
N ARG A 30 15.60 -6.10 0.68
CA ARG A 30 16.36 -6.92 -0.28
C ARG A 30 15.87 -8.35 -0.25
N TYR A 31 15.95 -9.05 -1.37
CA TYR A 31 15.75 -10.50 -1.41
C TYR A 31 17.03 -11.19 -0.96
N THR A 32 16.93 -12.17 -0.05
CA THR A 32 18.10 -12.95 0.40
C THR A 32 18.68 -13.83 -0.72
N LYS A 33 17.86 -14.23 -1.69
CA LYS A 33 18.26 -15.11 -2.81
C LYS A 33 17.71 -14.58 -4.15
N PRO A 34 18.25 -13.47 -4.68
CA PRO A 34 17.68 -12.83 -5.86
C PRO A 34 17.64 -13.72 -7.10
N GLU A 35 18.63 -14.61 -7.29
CA GLU A 35 18.69 -15.54 -8.41
C GLU A 35 17.57 -16.59 -8.35
N LEU A 36 17.33 -17.17 -7.17
CA LEU A 36 16.21 -18.10 -6.93
C LEU A 36 14.87 -17.44 -7.27
N ARG A 37 14.72 -16.16 -6.89
CA ARG A 37 13.49 -15.42 -7.17
C ARG A 37 13.25 -15.24 -8.67
N GLU A 38 14.28 -14.86 -9.43
CA GLU A 38 14.13 -14.67 -10.88
C GLU A 38 13.87 -16.01 -11.59
N GLN A 39 14.51 -17.10 -11.17
CA GLN A 39 14.21 -18.45 -11.68
C GLN A 39 12.74 -18.83 -11.48
N LEU A 40 12.26 -18.74 -10.23
CA LEU A 40 10.86 -19.04 -9.91
C LEU A 40 9.88 -18.11 -10.63
N LYS A 41 10.25 -16.84 -10.84
CA LYS A 41 9.43 -15.87 -11.55
C LYS A 41 9.24 -16.27 -13.00
N GLU A 42 10.30 -16.65 -13.70
CA GLU A 42 10.21 -17.09 -15.10
C GLU A 42 9.47 -18.42 -15.23
N GLU A 43 9.69 -19.38 -14.33
CA GLU A 43 8.94 -20.64 -14.29
C GLU A 43 7.42 -20.41 -14.11
N ILE A 44 7.05 -19.60 -13.11
CA ILE A 44 5.64 -19.27 -12.84
C ILE A 44 5.04 -18.49 -14.01
N ARG A 45 5.80 -17.57 -14.61
CA ARG A 45 5.36 -16.81 -15.77
C ARG A 45 5.06 -17.74 -16.95
N ALA A 46 5.94 -18.70 -17.24
CA ALA A 46 5.76 -19.68 -18.30
C ALA A 46 4.60 -20.66 -18.03
N SER A 47 4.35 -20.99 -16.76
CA SER A 47 3.26 -21.90 -16.39
C SER A 47 1.86 -21.32 -16.63
N ASP A 48 0.87 -22.20 -16.67
CA ASP A 48 -0.57 -21.89 -16.64
C ASP A 48 -1.10 -21.62 -15.21
N ARG A 49 -0.25 -21.76 -14.19
CA ARG A 49 -0.61 -21.52 -12.79
C ARG A 49 -0.82 -20.02 -12.55
N GLY A 50 -2.03 -19.65 -12.11
CA GLY A 50 -2.35 -18.27 -11.76
C GLY A 50 -2.62 -17.35 -12.96
N GLY A 51 -2.91 -17.90 -14.13
CA GLY A 51 -3.33 -17.16 -15.31
C GLY A 51 -2.70 -17.71 -16.59
N ARG A 52 -2.88 -17.01 -17.71
CA ARG A 52 -2.37 -17.48 -19.00
C ARG A 52 -0.82 -17.62 -18.99
N PRO A 53 -0.27 -18.66 -19.64
CA PRO A 53 1.17 -18.79 -19.90
C PRO A 53 1.77 -17.52 -20.51
N GLY A 54 3.01 -17.20 -20.13
CA GLY A 54 3.77 -16.04 -20.59
C GLY A 54 3.37 -14.69 -19.97
N GLN A 55 2.23 -14.61 -19.30
CA GLN A 55 1.71 -13.36 -18.71
C GLN A 55 2.03 -13.23 -17.21
N TRP A 56 2.18 -11.99 -16.75
CA TRP A 56 2.35 -11.68 -15.34
C TRP A 56 1.05 -11.17 -14.72
N SER A 57 0.52 -11.89 -13.72
CA SER A 57 -0.74 -11.57 -13.06
C SER A 57 -0.55 -11.32 -11.56
N ALA A 58 -1.54 -10.71 -10.91
CA ALA A 58 -1.57 -10.59 -9.45
C ALA A 58 -1.51 -11.95 -8.76
N ARG A 59 -2.18 -12.97 -9.31
CA ARG A 59 -2.19 -14.33 -8.77
C ARG A 59 -0.81 -15.00 -8.89
N LYS A 60 -0.13 -14.83 -10.02
CA LYS A 60 1.26 -15.28 -10.21
C LYS A 60 2.24 -14.58 -9.26
N SER A 61 2.04 -13.29 -8.98
CA SER A 61 2.83 -12.56 -7.99
C SER A 61 2.66 -13.13 -6.57
N GLN A 62 1.43 -13.52 -6.20
CA GLN A 62 1.16 -14.20 -4.94
C GLN A 62 1.84 -15.57 -4.88
N LEU A 63 1.75 -16.36 -5.95
CA LEU A 63 2.43 -17.66 -6.06
C LEU A 63 3.93 -17.49 -5.90
N LEU A 64 4.57 -16.60 -6.66
CA LEU A 64 6.01 -16.32 -6.53
C LEU A 64 6.41 -16.01 -5.10
N THR A 65 5.62 -15.25 -4.36
CA THR A 65 5.91 -14.94 -2.96
C THR A 65 5.88 -16.19 -2.07
N GLN A 66 4.95 -17.11 -2.31
CA GLN A 66 4.79 -18.35 -1.56
C GLN A 66 5.90 -19.36 -1.90
N GLU A 67 6.13 -19.62 -3.19
CA GLU A 67 7.22 -20.48 -3.68
C GLU A 67 8.57 -19.90 -3.21
N TYR A 68 8.69 -18.57 -3.35
CA TYR A 68 9.60 -17.66 -2.66
C TYR A 68 10.15 -18.21 -1.36
N LYS A 69 9.25 -18.17 -0.39
CA LYS A 69 9.48 -18.53 1.01
C LYS A 69 9.68 -20.03 1.17
N ARG A 70 8.93 -20.85 0.44
CA ARG A 70 9.02 -22.32 0.54
C ARG A 70 10.40 -22.84 0.13
N HIS A 71 11.01 -22.25 -0.88
CA HIS A 71 12.37 -22.59 -1.32
C HIS A 71 13.47 -21.87 -0.50
N GLY A 72 13.12 -21.39 0.70
CA GLY A 72 14.05 -20.76 1.63
C GLY A 72 14.50 -19.36 1.20
N GLY A 73 13.73 -18.68 0.34
CA GLY A 73 13.89 -17.28 0.03
C GLY A 73 13.31 -16.39 1.14
N GLY A 74 14.01 -15.31 1.46
CA GLY A 74 13.67 -14.38 2.53
C GLY A 74 13.80 -12.93 2.09
N PHE A 75 13.55 -12.04 3.03
CA PHE A 75 13.63 -10.59 2.85
C PHE A 75 14.53 -10.00 3.94
N GLU A 76 15.44 -9.11 3.57
CA GLU A 76 16.39 -8.44 4.44
C GLU A 76 16.16 -6.93 4.47
N GLY A 77 16.52 -6.32 5.60
CA GLY A 77 16.44 -4.88 5.78
C GLY A 77 15.07 -4.40 6.27
N PRO A 78 14.98 -3.12 6.70
CA PRO A 78 13.72 -2.55 7.13
C PRO A 78 12.75 -2.47 5.95
N LYS A 79 11.45 -2.57 6.25
CA LYS A 79 10.42 -2.22 5.27
C LYS A 79 10.53 -0.75 4.91
N ASP A 80 10.38 -0.43 3.63
CA ASP A 80 10.26 0.95 3.18
C ASP A 80 8.89 1.55 3.57
N GLU A 81 8.73 2.87 3.40
CA GLU A 81 7.46 3.54 3.76
C GLU A 81 6.27 3.09 2.91
N ARG A 82 6.49 2.64 1.66
CA ARG A 82 5.40 2.14 0.80
C ARG A 82 4.90 0.79 1.34
N GLN A 83 5.81 -0.11 1.70
CA GLN A 83 5.51 -1.40 2.31
C GLN A 83 4.81 -1.24 3.66
N LYS A 84 5.31 -0.33 4.52
CA LYS A 84 4.64 0.02 5.78
C LYS A 84 3.24 0.60 5.53
N SER A 85 3.08 1.47 4.53
CA SER A 85 1.78 2.04 4.16
C SER A 85 0.79 0.98 3.70
N LEU A 86 1.23 -0.01 2.90
CA LEU A 86 0.42 -1.14 2.48
C LEU A 86 0.03 -2.05 3.66
N GLN A 87 0.97 -2.28 4.59
CA GLN A 87 0.69 -3.03 5.81
C GLN A 87 -0.37 -2.33 6.66
N ARG A 88 -0.24 -1.01 6.85
CA ARG A 88 -1.25 -0.18 7.53
C ARG A 88 -2.60 -0.27 6.85
N TRP A 89 -2.63 -0.06 5.54
CA TRP A 89 -3.85 -0.14 4.74
C TRP A 89 -4.54 -1.50 4.87
N GLY A 90 -3.77 -2.60 4.87
CA GLY A 90 -4.30 -3.96 5.02
C GLY A 90 -4.77 -4.30 6.45
N ALA A 91 -4.20 -3.66 7.47
CA ALA A 91 -4.58 -3.84 8.88
C ALA A 91 -5.81 -3.00 9.30
N GLU A 92 -6.23 -2.03 8.48
CA GLU A 92 -7.42 -1.25 8.76
C GLU A 92 -8.69 -2.11 8.67
N GLN A 93 -9.63 -1.89 9.61
CA GLN A 93 -10.95 -2.52 9.56
C GLN A 93 -11.82 -1.78 8.55
N TRP A 94 -11.78 -2.22 7.30
CA TRP A 94 -12.60 -1.66 6.24
C TRP A 94 -14.03 -2.19 6.30
N GLN A 95 -15.00 -1.29 6.17
CA GLN A 95 -16.41 -1.63 6.26
C GLN A 95 -17.29 -0.60 5.54
N THR A 96 -18.54 -0.99 5.28
CA THR A 96 -19.60 -0.08 4.87
C THR A 96 -20.08 0.79 6.04
N SER A 97 -20.99 1.73 5.78
CA SER A 97 -21.58 2.58 6.82
C SER A 97 -22.31 1.79 7.92
N GLN A 98 -22.80 0.59 7.61
CA GLN A 98 -23.51 -0.30 8.54
C GLN A 98 -22.60 -1.34 9.22
N GLY A 99 -21.29 -1.33 8.92
CA GLY A 99 -20.35 -2.32 9.45
C GLY A 99 -20.17 -3.58 8.59
N ASP A 100 -20.93 -3.73 7.50
CA ASP A 100 -20.76 -4.88 6.60
C ASP A 100 -19.42 -4.86 5.86
N THR A 101 -18.84 -6.03 5.63
CA THR A 101 -17.68 -6.23 4.74
C THR A 101 -18.06 -6.30 3.26
N ARG A 102 -19.33 -6.62 2.94
CA ARG A 102 -19.85 -6.67 1.57
C ARG A 102 -20.40 -5.32 1.13
N ALA A 103 -19.61 -4.58 0.35
CA ALA A 103 -20.00 -3.25 -0.14
C ALA A 103 -20.94 -3.27 -1.35
N ARG A 104 -20.87 -4.29 -2.21
CA ARG A 104 -21.67 -4.36 -3.45
C ARG A 104 -22.93 -5.20 -3.25
N ARG A 105 -24.08 -4.66 -3.68
CA ARG A 105 -25.39 -5.32 -3.70
C ARG A 105 -26.11 -4.91 -4.99
N GLY A 106 -26.28 -5.85 -5.92
CA GLY A 106 -26.82 -5.56 -7.24
C GLY A 106 -25.94 -4.58 -8.03
N ASP A 107 -26.57 -3.57 -8.62
CA ASP A 107 -25.93 -2.47 -9.35
C ASP A 107 -25.30 -1.42 -8.41
N GLU A 108 -25.66 -1.42 -7.13
CA GLU A 108 -25.14 -0.49 -6.14
C GLU A 108 -23.85 -0.95 -5.46
N THR A 109 -23.01 0.01 -5.14
CA THR A 109 -21.87 -0.14 -4.25
C THR A 109 -22.00 0.88 -3.12
N GLY A 110 -22.02 0.41 -1.88
CA GLY A 110 -21.88 1.26 -0.70
C GLY A 110 -20.47 1.84 -0.60
N ARG A 111 -20.33 2.94 0.12
CA ARG A 111 -19.03 3.52 0.43
C ARG A 111 -18.27 2.57 1.36
N TYR A 112 -17.00 2.36 1.06
CA TYR A 112 -16.10 1.53 1.86
C TYR A 112 -15.01 2.42 2.47
N LEU A 113 -14.98 2.49 3.80
CA LEU A 113 -14.02 3.31 4.56
C LEU A 113 -13.55 2.54 5.80
N PRO A 114 -12.42 2.94 6.40
CA PRO A 114 -12.00 2.40 7.68
C PRO A 114 -13.04 2.70 8.76
N LYS A 115 -13.28 1.77 9.69
CA LYS A 115 -14.21 1.91 10.82
C LYS A 115 -14.01 3.21 11.59
N GLN A 116 -12.76 3.56 11.87
CA GLN A 116 -12.39 4.79 12.58
C GLN A 116 -12.77 6.05 11.78
N ALA A 117 -12.63 6.03 10.45
CA ALA A 117 -13.08 7.14 9.62
C ALA A 117 -14.60 7.29 9.67
N TRP A 118 -15.37 6.20 9.76
CA TRP A 118 -16.81 6.30 9.99
C TRP A 118 -17.13 6.95 11.34
N GLN A 119 -16.43 6.55 12.41
CA GLN A 119 -16.65 7.09 13.76
C GLN A 119 -16.46 8.60 13.88
N GLU A 120 -15.59 9.18 13.06
CA GLU A 120 -15.34 10.64 13.01
C GLU A 120 -16.39 11.43 12.19
N LEU A 121 -17.25 10.74 11.43
CA LEU A 121 -18.28 11.38 10.61
C LEU A 121 -19.60 11.49 11.37
N SER A 122 -20.25 12.65 11.28
CA SER A 122 -21.64 12.83 11.72
C SER A 122 -22.59 11.94 10.91
N PRO A 123 -23.76 11.57 11.45
CA PRO A 123 -24.75 10.76 10.72
C PRO A 123 -25.07 11.31 9.31
N GLU A 124 -25.18 12.63 9.17
CA GLU A 124 -25.44 13.33 7.91
C GLU A 124 -24.28 13.16 6.93
N GLN A 125 -23.04 13.33 7.41
CA GLN A 125 -21.85 13.16 6.60
C GLN A 125 -21.68 11.72 6.13
N ARG A 126 -22.03 10.74 6.99
CA ARG A 126 -22.01 9.32 6.65
C ARG A 126 -23.00 9.02 5.52
N ARG A 127 -24.26 9.46 5.69
CA ARG A 127 -25.33 9.31 4.69
C ARG A 127 -24.93 9.96 3.37
N ALA A 128 -24.40 11.19 3.40
CA ALA A 128 -24.01 11.93 2.21
C ALA A 128 -22.91 11.22 1.39
N THR A 129 -21.86 10.70 2.04
CA THR A 129 -20.75 10.03 1.32
C THR A 129 -21.14 8.67 0.77
N ASP A 130 -22.03 7.95 1.47
CA ASP A 130 -22.58 6.67 1.05
C ASP A 130 -23.56 6.83 -0.11
N ALA A 131 -24.54 7.73 0.02
CA ALA A 131 -25.50 8.05 -1.04
C ALA A 131 -24.80 8.50 -2.33
N LYS A 132 -23.75 9.34 -2.21
CA LYS A 132 -22.92 9.74 -3.36
C LYS A 132 -22.30 8.54 -4.07
N LYS A 133 -21.81 7.54 -3.33
CA LYS A 133 -21.19 6.34 -3.90
C LYS A 133 -22.23 5.45 -4.58
N ARG A 134 -23.35 5.20 -3.90
CA ARG A 134 -24.46 4.37 -4.41
C ARG A 134 -25.04 4.92 -5.70
N ARG A 135 -25.42 6.20 -5.70
CA ARG A 135 -25.99 6.88 -6.89
C ARG A 135 -25.08 6.76 -8.11
N ALA A 136 -23.79 7.03 -7.94
CA ALA A 136 -22.83 6.95 -9.04
C ALA A 136 -22.53 5.51 -9.47
N SER A 137 -22.58 4.52 -8.58
CA SER A 137 -22.43 3.11 -8.98
C SER A 137 -23.60 2.61 -9.83
N ARG A 138 -24.84 3.09 -9.59
CA ARG A 138 -26.00 2.73 -10.43
C ARG A 138 -25.80 3.16 -11.88
N SER A 139 -25.14 4.29 -12.10
CA SER A 139 -24.80 4.78 -13.44
C SER A 139 -23.51 4.15 -14.01
N GLY A 140 -23.07 2.99 -13.50
CA GLY A 140 -21.84 2.32 -13.93
C GLY A 140 -20.52 2.96 -13.50
N ARG A 141 -20.52 4.06 -12.73
CA ARG A 141 -19.27 4.73 -12.32
C ARG A 141 -18.62 3.98 -11.15
N GLN A 142 -17.62 3.18 -11.46
CA GLN A 142 -16.85 2.43 -10.46
C GLN A 142 -16.05 3.33 -9.53
N TYR A 143 -15.47 4.43 -10.03
CA TYR A 143 -14.65 5.35 -9.22
C TYR A 143 -15.41 6.61 -8.86
N VAL A 144 -15.56 6.84 -7.55
CA VAL A 144 -16.29 7.99 -7.02
C VAL A 144 -15.51 8.54 -5.83
N ALA A 145 -15.05 9.78 -5.93
CA ALA A 145 -14.31 10.43 -4.86
C ALA A 145 -15.14 10.45 -3.55
N ASN A 146 -14.43 10.34 -2.43
CA ASN A 146 -15.01 10.58 -1.10
C ASN A 146 -15.52 12.04 -1.03
N THR A 147 -16.53 12.29 -0.21
CA THR A 147 -16.87 13.68 0.15
C THR A 147 -15.71 14.30 0.93
N GLY A 148 -15.66 15.64 1.00
CA GLY A 148 -14.62 16.36 1.76
C GLY A 148 -14.45 15.84 3.20
N PRO A 149 -15.54 15.74 4.00
CA PRO A 149 -15.48 15.16 5.34
C PRO A 149 -14.96 13.73 5.36
N ALA A 150 -15.45 12.85 4.49
CA ALA A 150 -15.01 11.45 4.44
C ALA A 150 -13.55 11.29 4.01
N SER A 151 -13.08 12.15 3.09
CA SER A 151 -11.67 12.19 2.68
C SER A 151 -10.77 12.61 3.85
N ARG A 152 -11.19 13.64 4.60
CA ARG A 152 -10.51 14.11 5.81
C ARG A 152 -10.48 13.04 6.91
N ALA A 153 -11.64 12.49 7.28
CA ALA A 153 -11.74 11.45 8.30
C ALA A 153 -10.86 10.23 8.00
N ARG A 154 -10.75 9.84 6.71
CA ARG A 154 -9.82 8.79 6.28
C ARG A 154 -8.36 9.16 6.55
N ARG A 155 -7.94 10.38 6.20
CA ARG A 155 -6.55 10.83 6.46
C ARG A 155 -6.25 10.84 7.95
N ASP A 156 -7.19 11.30 8.76
CA ASP A 156 -7.03 11.36 10.23
C ASP A 156 -6.92 9.95 10.82
N ALA A 157 -7.76 9.02 10.36
CA ALA A 157 -7.67 7.61 10.74
C ALA A 157 -6.31 6.99 10.38
N THR A 158 -5.80 7.22 9.17
CA THR A 158 -4.48 6.71 8.76
C THR A 158 -3.34 7.32 9.58
N ALA A 159 -3.41 8.62 9.92
CA ALA A 159 -2.42 9.27 10.79
C ALA A 159 -2.42 8.64 12.20
N ALA A 160 -3.60 8.40 12.76
CA ALA A 160 -3.74 7.71 14.04
C ALA A 160 -3.19 6.27 14.00
N VAL A 161 -3.43 5.52 12.91
CA VAL A 161 -2.85 4.18 12.71
C VAL A 161 -1.32 4.25 12.74
N ARG A 162 -0.72 5.20 12.00
CA ARG A 162 0.73 5.37 11.94
C ARG A 162 1.35 5.54 13.32
N LEU A 163 0.78 6.39 14.18
CA LEU A 163 1.28 6.57 15.56
C LEU A 163 1.10 5.33 16.43
N SER A 164 0.00 4.59 16.23
CA SER A 164 -0.30 3.39 17.04
C SER A 164 0.69 2.23 16.81
N GLU A 165 1.32 2.16 15.64
CA GLU A 165 2.28 1.11 15.27
C GLU A 165 3.71 1.41 15.69
N LEU A 166 4.08 2.68 15.79
CA LEU A 166 5.43 3.10 16.14
C LEU A 166 5.72 2.86 17.63
N PRO A 167 6.98 2.59 18.01
CA PRO A 167 7.42 2.70 19.40
C PRO A 167 7.07 4.07 19.96
N VAL A 168 6.81 4.15 21.27
CA VAL A 168 6.40 5.42 21.92
C VAL A 168 7.38 6.55 21.61
N THR A 169 8.68 6.26 21.61
CA THR A 169 9.75 7.23 21.33
C THR A 169 9.68 7.82 19.93
N GLU A 170 9.31 7.03 18.92
CA GLU A 170 9.14 7.51 17.55
C GLU A 170 7.78 8.19 17.36
N ALA A 171 6.74 7.65 17.99
CA ALA A 171 5.40 8.23 17.95
C ALA A 171 5.38 9.65 18.54
N THR A 172 6.06 9.90 19.67
CA THR A 172 6.09 11.21 20.33
C THR A 172 6.78 12.28 19.49
N LYS A 173 7.79 11.93 18.68
CA LYS A 173 8.48 12.84 17.75
C LYS A 173 7.53 13.37 16.67
N LEU A 174 6.64 12.51 16.17
CA LEU A 174 5.70 12.85 15.09
C LEU A 174 4.47 13.64 15.56
N VAL A 175 4.25 13.79 16.87
CA VAL A 175 3.05 14.48 17.40
C VAL A 175 3.00 15.95 16.97
N GLY A 176 4.14 16.63 16.87
CA GLY A 176 4.18 18.05 16.48
C GLY A 176 3.67 18.31 15.05
N ASP A 177 3.82 17.34 14.16
CA ASP A 177 3.47 17.48 12.73
C ASP A 177 1.98 17.27 12.45
N LEU A 178 1.21 16.77 13.44
CA LEU A 178 -0.20 16.46 13.26
C LEU A 178 -1.06 17.71 13.39
N ASP A 179 -2.12 17.84 12.59
CA ASP A 179 -3.15 18.88 12.79
C ASP A 179 -4.06 18.57 14.01
N THR A 180 -4.85 19.55 14.47
CA THR A 180 -5.73 19.41 15.64
C THR A 180 -6.70 18.23 15.52
N ARG A 181 -7.20 17.91 14.32
CA ARG A 181 -8.13 16.79 14.11
C ARG A 181 -7.39 15.46 14.15
N GLN A 182 -6.21 15.40 13.53
CA GLN A 182 -5.33 14.24 13.59
C GLN A 182 -4.88 13.93 15.03
N LEU A 183 -4.59 14.96 15.83
CA LEU A 183 -4.27 14.82 17.25
C LEU A 183 -5.44 14.22 18.04
N ARG A 184 -6.67 14.73 17.84
CA ARG A 184 -7.88 14.18 18.48
C ARG A 184 -8.13 12.73 18.08
N ALA A 185 -8.04 12.42 16.79
CA ALA A 185 -8.21 11.06 16.27
C ALA A 185 -7.13 10.10 16.83
N ALA A 186 -5.87 10.54 16.89
CA ALA A 186 -4.78 9.77 17.47
C ALA A 186 -4.98 9.53 18.97
N LEU A 187 -5.39 10.55 19.73
CA LEU A 187 -5.65 10.45 21.16
C LEU A 187 -6.78 9.46 21.45
N LYS A 188 -7.89 9.56 20.71
CA LYS A 188 -9.02 8.63 20.82
C LYS A 188 -8.59 7.19 20.54
N ARG A 189 -7.91 6.94 19.42
CA ARG A 189 -7.41 5.62 19.06
C ARG A 189 -6.43 5.06 20.10
N GLU A 190 -5.55 5.90 20.62
CA GLU A 190 -4.57 5.47 21.62
C GLU A 190 -5.27 5.06 22.93
N ARG A 191 -6.28 5.82 23.38
CA ARG A 191 -7.11 5.49 24.56
C ARG A 191 -7.95 4.23 24.37
N GLU A 192 -8.53 4.03 23.19
CA GLU A 192 -9.31 2.82 22.84
C GLU A 192 -8.41 1.59 22.56
N GLY A 193 -7.10 1.79 22.43
CA GLY A 193 -6.13 0.77 22.01
C GLY A 193 -5.08 0.46 23.07
N LYS A 194 -3.82 0.78 22.77
CA LYS A 194 -2.65 0.41 23.60
C LYS A 194 -2.54 1.22 24.91
N ALA A 195 -3.27 2.32 25.04
CA ALA A 195 -3.31 3.19 26.21
C ALA A 195 -1.93 3.63 26.74
N ARG A 196 -0.98 3.96 25.83
CA ARG A 196 0.39 4.31 26.22
C ARG A 196 0.42 5.71 26.86
N LYS A 197 0.52 5.74 28.19
CA LYS A 197 0.43 6.97 29.02
C LYS A 197 1.30 8.13 28.52
N THR A 198 2.54 7.85 28.14
CA THR A 198 3.47 8.89 27.63
C THR A 198 2.99 9.51 26.33
N LEU A 199 2.47 8.70 25.39
CA LEU A 199 1.96 9.19 24.12
C LEU A 199 0.65 9.97 24.32
N ILE A 200 -0.24 9.47 25.20
CA ILE A 200 -1.48 10.16 25.58
C ILE A 200 -1.17 11.55 26.13
N ARG A 201 -0.29 11.64 27.14
CA ARG A 201 0.12 12.92 27.74
C ARG A 201 0.72 13.87 26.70
N ARG A 202 1.54 13.35 25.78
CA ARG A 202 2.14 14.13 24.71
C ARG A 202 1.08 14.68 23.74
N LEU A 203 0.11 13.87 23.34
CA LEU A 203 -1.01 14.28 22.49
C LEU A 203 -1.89 15.32 23.16
N GLU A 204 -2.21 15.15 24.45
CA GLU A 204 -2.99 16.10 25.25
C GLU A 204 -2.25 17.45 25.39
N SER A 205 -0.96 17.41 25.70
CA SER A 205 -0.12 18.61 25.80
C SER A 205 0.02 19.36 24.47
N GLU A 206 0.07 18.65 23.35
CA GLU A 206 0.06 19.28 22.02
C GLU A 206 -1.30 19.89 21.69
N LEU A 207 -2.41 19.21 22.04
CA LEU A 207 -3.76 19.75 21.86
C LEU A 207 -4.01 21.00 22.70
N ALA A 208 -3.51 21.04 23.94
CA ALA A 208 -3.67 22.20 24.82
C ALA A 208 -2.89 23.45 24.34
N ARG A 209 -1.92 23.29 23.43
CA ARG A 209 -1.12 24.39 22.88
C ARG A 209 -1.72 25.02 21.62
N ARG A 210 -2.81 24.48 21.08
CA ARG A 210 -3.43 24.88 19.81
C ARG A 210 -4.84 25.37 20.02
#